data_AF-A0A7S3IKK0-F1
#
_entry.id   AF-A0A7S3IKK0-F1
#
_cell.length_a   1.000
_cell.length_b   1.000
_cell.length_c   1.000
_cell.angle_alpha   90.00
_cell.angle_beta   90.00
_cell.angle_gamma   90.00
#
_symmetry.space_group_name_H-M   'P 1'
#
loop_
_entity.id
_entity.type
_entity.pdbx_description
1 polymer ?
#
loop_
_entity_poly.entity_id
_entity_poly.type
_entity_poly.pdbx_seq_one_letter_code
_entity_poly.pdbx_strand_id
1 'polypeptide(L)'
;QLLLKMSVKLSQNALRTLEDIKQELKKDKDLENIGVKSNLYGHLTEVFSRIIDNHTYDGFDKFEEISVLVKQTNLKIVDPKYDYEINNQGLKSLTKDQAFALIEKAKNLLKEVPDVGITDADKSLLTKDQQFIIPHLQEQAQMLEWAGINFGEDIVFLLQKSIKRLAVLSGATSLRFFGKVFGTQKDYWIVQGQLPDVQFGKIDEYQEKRNTGTNASVFWVADNLLMDWIQLPDVHPNHLMSANLIKQVFTGNLNQKIDSNPPFPGKERHLLRAQLARIQHATEICPKGMFEIDEESGEVKMAEEFTVPGFEELKSTENWVHQQPSILKAGRCSHVTPAGMSEEEAEEYK
;
A
#
# COMPACT_ATOMS: atom_id res chain seq x y z
N GLN A 1 45.99 71.37 9.27
CA GLN A 1 46.04 70.24 8.30
C GLN A 1 46.06 68.86 8.97
N LEU A 2 46.80 68.65 10.07
CA LEU A 2 46.81 67.36 10.81
C LEU A 2 45.47 67.01 11.49
N LEU A 3 44.79 67.98 12.12
CA LEU A 3 43.45 67.79 12.70
C LEU A 3 42.39 67.44 11.65
N LEU A 4 42.46 68.05 10.46
CA LEU A 4 41.56 67.74 9.34
C LEU A 4 41.77 66.30 8.84
N LYS A 5 43.03 65.84 8.74
CA LYS A 5 43.37 64.46 8.35
C LYS A 5 42.97 63.42 9.41
N MET A 6 43.05 63.75 10.71
CA MET A 6 42.54 62.88 11.78
C MET A 6 41.01 62.80 11.75
N SER A 7 40.31 63.93 11.59
CA SER A 7 38.85 63.98 11.49
C SER A 7 38.33 63.18 10.29
N VAL A 8 39.03 63.25 9.15
CA VAL A 8 38.67 62.48 7.94
C VAL A 8 38.95 60.98 8.12
N LYS A 9 40.06 60.59 8.78
CA LYS A 9 40.33 59.18 9.10
C LYS A 9 39.35 58.58 10.13
N LEU A 10 38.99 59.34 11.16
CA LEU A 10 37.97 58.96 12.14
C LEU A 10 36.59 58.81 11.46
N SER A 11 36.23 59.72 10.56
CA SER A 11 34.99 59.63 9.77
C SER A 11 34.98 58.42 8.83
N GLN A 12 36.10 58.10 8.16
CA GLN A 12 36.18 56.93 7.27
C GLN A 12 36.13 55.59 8.03
N ASN A 13 36.73 55.51 9.23
CA ASN A 13 36.62 54.33 10.09
C ASN A 13 35.22 54.19 10.71
N ALA A 14 34.57 55.30 11.07
CA ALA A 14 33.18 55.32 11.53
C ALA A 14 32.18 54.91 10.43
N LEU A 15 32.44 55.31 9.18
CA LEU A 15 31.61 54.91 8.03
C LEU A 15 31.75 53.42 7.70
N ARG A 16 32.97 52.89 7.71
CA ARG A 16 33.22 51.45 7.51
C ARG A 16 32.52 50.60 8.55
N THR A 17 32.64 50.98 9.83
CA THR A 17 31.95 50.28 10.93
C THR A 17 30.43 50.38 10.83
N LEU A 18 29.86 51.50 10.36
CA LEU A 18 28.42 51.66 10.16
C LEU A 18 27.89 50.80 8.99
N GLU A 19 28.64 50.71 7.90
CA GLU A 19 28.32 49.82 6.78
C GLU A 19 28.41 48.34 7.16
N ASP A 20 29.40 47.96 7.96
CA ASP A 20 29.54 46.61 8.50
C ASP A 20 28.36 46.25 9.42
N ILE A 21 27.96 47.17 10.32
CA ILE A 21 26.78 47.01 11.20
C ILE A 21 25.50 46.88 10.36
N LYS A 22 25.35 47.70 9.32
CA LYS A 22 24.19 47.64 8.42
C LYS A 22 24.13 46.30 7.67
N GLN A 23 25.28 45.76 7.25
CA GLN A 23 25.34 44.44 6.63
C GLN A 23 25.00 43.34 7.63
N GLU A 24 25.44 43.45 8.89
CA GLU A 24 25.14 42.48 9.94
C GLU A 24 23.65 42.47 10.33
N LEU A 25 23.01 43.64 10.45
CA LEU A 25 21.58 43.79 10.71
C LEU A 25 20.68 43.32 9.55
N LYS A 26 21.25 43.22 8.35
CA LYS A 26 20.58 42.68 7.15
C LYS A 26 20.77 41.17 6.99
N LYS A 27 21.58 40.50 7.82
CA LYS A 27 21.68 39.03 7.82
C LYS A 27 20.37 38.46 8.36
N ASP A 28 19.70 37.69 7.52
CA ASP A 28 18.48 36.98 7.88
C ASP A 28 18.78 36.01 9.02
N LYS A 29 18.06 36.14 10.15
CA LYS A 29 18.01 35.10 11.18
C LYS A 29 16.67 34.39 11.04
N ASP A 30 16.72 33.12 10.70
CA ASP A 30 15.56 32.24 10.82
C ASP A 30 15.24 32.11 12.31
N LEU A 31 14.22 32.84 12.78
CA LEU A 31 13.63 32.59 14.09
C LEU A 31 12.87 31.26 13.96
N GLU A 32 13.46 30.20 14.51
CA GLU A 32 13.11 28.78 14.35
C GLU A 32 11.64 28.41 14.66
N ASN A 33 10.79 29.35 15.08
CA ASN A 33 9.42 29.07 15.53
C ASN A 33 8.29 29.82 14.81
N ILE A 34 8.56 30.69 13.83
CA ILE A 34 7.48 31.48 13.18
C ILE A 34 7.52 31.43 11.63
N GLY A 35 8.54 30.82 11.01
CA GLY A 35 8.58 30.68 9.54
C GLY A 35 8.62 32.01 8.77
N VAL A 36 8.79 33.13 9.46
CA VAL A 36 8.92 34.47 8.89
C VAL A 36 10.40 34.81 8.78
N LYS A 37 10.90 34.88 7.55
CA LYS A 37 12.19 35.52 7.24
C LYS A 37 12.03 37.02 7.42
N SER A 38 12.36 37.53 8.61
CA SER A 38 12.36 38.97 8.88
C SER A 38 13.77 39.45 9.23
N ASN A 39 14.20 40.51 8.58
CA ASN A 39 15.50 41.12 8.82
C ASN A 39 15.34 42.15 9.93
N LEU A 40 16.25 42.14 10.90
CA LEU A 40 16.20 43.08 12.04
C LEU A 40 16.20 44.54 11.55
N TYR A 41 16.97 44.82 10.49
CA TYR A 41 16.97 46.11 9.82
C TYR A 41 15.58 46.50 9.26
N GLY A 42 14.87 45.56 8.63
CA GLY A 42 13.54 45.80 8.09
C GLY A 42 12.52 46.06 9.20
N HIS A 43 12.54 45.24 10.25
CA HIS A 43 11.67 45.38 11.42
C HIS A 43 11.84 46.74 12.10
N LEU A 44 13.07 47.13 12.43
CA LEU A 44 13.34 48.41 13.09
C LEU A 44 12.96 49.60 12.21
N THR A 45 13.21 49.53 10.89
CA THR A 45 12.81 50.61 9.97
C THR A 45 11.29 50.80 9.98
N GLU A 46 10.53 49.71 9.95
CA GLU A 46 9.06 49.77 9.98
C GLU A 46 8.53 50.29 11.33
N VAL A 47 9.12 49.86 12.45
CA VAL A 47 8.80 50.39 13.79
C VAL A 47 9.06 51.90 13.85
N PHE A 48 10.23 52.37 13.39
CA PHE A 48 10.55 53.79 13.39
C PHE A 48 9.64 54.60 12.47
N SER A 49 9.31 54.10 11.28
CA SER A 49 8.33 54.75 10.40
C SER A 49 6.96 54.91 11.07
N ARG A 50 6.44 53.87 11.72
CA ARG A 50 5.14 53.94 12.42
C ARG A 50 5.17 54.88 13.63
N ILE A 51 6.30 54.99 14.33
CA ILE A 51 6.48 55.94 15.44
C ILE A 51 6.48 57.38 14.91
N ILE A 52 7.20 57.64 13.82
CA ILE A 52 7.28 58.97 13.20
C ILE A 52 5.89 59.43 12.72
N ASP A 53 5.11 58.52 12.13
CA ASP A 53 3.80 58.85 11.56
C ASP A 53 2.71 59.03 12.63
N ASN A 54 2.69 58.20 13.68
CA ASN A 54 1.56 58.15 14.63
C ASN A 54 1.86 58.69 16.03
N HIS A 55 3.12 58.73 16.47
CA HIS A 55 3.51 59.09 17.84
C HIS A 55 4.77 59.96 17.88
N THR A 56 4.62 61.24 17.53
CA THR A 56 5.72 62.21 17.47
C THR A 56 6.27 62.64 18.83
N TYR A 57 5.46 62.57 19.90
CA TYR A 57 5.84 63.02 21.25
C TYR A 57 5.99 61.89 22.28
N ASP A 58 5.35 60.74 22.04
CA ASP A 58 5.28 59.58 22.97
C ASP A 58 5.94 58.31 22.39
N GLY A 59 6.85 58.50 21.44
CA GLY A 59 7.44 57.40 20.69
C GLY A 59 8.31 56.45 21.53
N PHE A 60 8.84 56.90 22.67
CA PHE A 60 9.70 56.10 23.54
C PHE A 60 8.89 55.11 24.38
N ASP A 61 7.83 55.56 25.06
CA ASP A 61 7.01 54.69 25.91
C ASP A 61 6.18 53.71 25.06
N LYS A 62 5.79 54.12 23.84
CA LYS A 62 5.04 53.29 22.89
C LYS A 62 5.91 52.41 21.98
N PHE A 63 7.23 52.47 22.10
CA PHE A 63 8.15 51.72 21.25
C PHE A 63 7.91 50.20 21.34
N GLU A 64 7.72 49.67 22.56
CA GLU A 64 7.50 48.24 22.78
C GLU A 64 6.16 47.79 22.20
N GLU A 65 5.09 48.55 22.44
CA GLU A 65 3.75 48.29 21.89
C GLU A 65 3.77 48.28 20.35
N ILE A 66 4.44 49.26 19.72
CA ILE A 66 4.54 49.35 18.26
C ILE A 66 5.42 48.22 17.71
N SER A 67 6.49 47.82 18.40
CA SER A 67 7.29 46.66 18.00
C SER A 67 6.49 45.35 18.09
N VAL A 68 5.61 45.18 19.08
CA VAL A 68 4.71 44.01 19.17
C VAL A 68 3.69 44.06 18.04
N LEU A 69 3.11 45.23 17.77
CA LEU A 69 2.16 45.42 16.68
C LEU A 69 2.78 45.09 15.31
N VAL A 70 4.00 45.55 15.04
CA VAL A 70 4.70 45.22 13.78
C VAL A 70 4.91 43.71 13.67
N LYS A 71 5.35 43.03 14.74
CA LYS A 71 5.51 41.57 14.75
C LYS A 71 4.20 40.83 14.47
N GLN A 72 3.08 41.31 15.01
CA GLN A 72 1.76 40.73 14.78
C GLN A 72 1.24 41.01 13.36
N THR A 73 1.46 42.22 12.83
CA THR A 73 1.01 42.60 11.48
C THR A 73 1.87 41.99 10.37
N ASN A 74 3.12 41.63 10.65
CA ASN A 74 4.03 41.01 9.68
C ASN A 74 3.88 39.48 9.65
N LEU A 75 2.81 38.94 10.26
CA LEU A 75 2.33 37.60 9.97
C LEU A 75 1.90 37.56 8.51
N LYS A 76 2.81 37.15 7.63
CA LYS A 76 2.45 36.72 6.28
C LYS A 76 1.57 35.48 6.43
N ILE A 77 0.26 35.69 6.47
CA ILE A 77 -0.70 34.63 6.23
C ILE A 77 -0.50 34.25 4.76
N VAL A 78 0.41 33.32 4.53
CA VAL A 78 0.53 32.67 3.23
C VAL A 78 -0.65 31.72 3.21
N ASP A 79 -1.58 31.93 2.28
CA ASP A 79 -2.67 30.98 2.06
C ASP A 79 -2.07 29.57 1.93
N PRO A 80 -2.65 28.56 2.58
CA PRO A 80 -2.18 27.19 2.41
C PRO A 80 -2.14 26.90 0.92
N LYS A 81 -0.98 26.43 0.45
CA LYS A 81 -0.78 26.04 -0.94
C LYS A 81 -1.93 25.13 -1.36
N TYR A 82 -2.51 25.39 -2.51
CA TYR A 82 -3.55 24.52 -3.04
C TYR A 82 -3.02 23.10 -3.26
N ASP A 83 -3.89 22.11 -3.14
CA ASP A 83 -3.55 20.68 -3.30
C ASP A 83 -2.73 20.41 -4.58
N TYR A 84 -3.01 21.11 -5.68
CA TYR A 84 -2.27 20.94 -6.94
C TYR A 84 -0.80 21.40 -6.86
N GLU A 85 -0.46 22.38 -6.03
CA GLU A 85 0.92 22.89 -5.86
C GLU A 85 1.74 22.01 -4.92
N ILE A 86 1.09 21.48 -3.88
CA ILE A 86 1.69 20.49 -2.97
C ILE A 86 1.94 19.18 -3.73
N ASN A 87 0.97 18.74 -4.54
CA ASN A 87 1.09 17.54 -5.34
C ASN A 87 2.14 17.69 -6.44
N ASN A 88 2.31 18.86 -7.07
CA ASN A 88 3.38 19.08 -8.05
C ASN A 88 4.78 19.08 -7.44
N GLN A 89 4.94 19.46 -6.16
CA GLN A 89 6.21 19.39 -5.45
C GLN A 89 6.49 18.00 -4.88
N GLY A 90 5.45 17.23 -4.52
CA GLY A 90 5.53 15.87 -4.01
C GLY A 90 5.61 14.78 -5.09
N LEU A 91 5.14 15.06 -6.30
CA LEU A 91 5.42 14.24 -7.47
C LEU A 91 6.90 14.44 -7.82
N LYS A 92 7.77 13.59 -7.28
CA LYS A 92 9.01 13.28 -7.99
C LYS A 92 8.56 12.81 -9.37
N SER A 93 8.52 13.73 -10.32
CA SER A 93 8.30 13.42 -11.73
C SER A 93 9.19 12.23 -12.01
N LEU A 94 8.58 11.10 -12.34
CA LEU A 94 9.31 9.93 -12.82
C LEU A 94 10.35 10.46 -13.80
N THR A 95 11.63 10.10 -13.60
CA THR A 95 12.64 10.53 -14.55
C THR A 95 12.20 10.08 -15.94
N LYS A 96 12.51 10.84 -16.99
CA LYS A 96 12.06 10.50 -18.35
C LYS A 96 12.36 9.04 -18.67
N ASP A 97 13.52 8.53 -18.22
CA ASP A 97 13.95 7.14 -18.36
C ASP A 97 13.03 6.14 -17.62
N GLN A 98 12.59 6.45 -16.39
CA GLN A 98 11.62 5.61 -15.68
C GLN A 98 10.25 5.62 -16.37
N ALA A 99 9.83 6.76 -16.91
CA ALA A 99 8.57 6.86 -17.65
C ALA A 99 8.64 6.04 -18.97
N PHE A 100 9.74 6.13 -19.71
CA PHE A 100 9.98 5.31 -20.90
C PHE A 100 9.98 3.82 -20.56
N ALA A 101 10.63 3.41 -19.47
CA ALA A 101 10.62 2.02 -19.02
C ALA A 101 9.21 1.51 -18.68
N LEU A 102 8.36 2.34 -18.05
CA LEU A 102 6.96 1.97 -17.80
C LEU A 102 6.15 1.85 -19.08
N ILE A 103 6.36 2.74 -20.05
CA ILE A 103 5.69 2.70 -21.36
C ILE A 103 6.08 1.44 -22.12
N GLU A 104 7.36 1.06 -22.10
CA GLU A 104 7.83 -0.19 -22.71
C GLU A 104 7.20 -1.42 -22.05
N LYS A 105 7.15 -1.46 -20.72
CA LYS A 105 6.46 -2.54 -19.98
C LYS A 105 4.98 -2.61 -20.30
N ALA A 106 4.29 -1.47 -20.37
CA ALA A 106 2.88 -1.42 -20.77
C ALA A 106 2.68 -1.94 -22.20
N LYS A 107 3.55 -1.57 -23.14
CA LYS A 107 3.53 -2.10 -24.51
C LYS A 107 3.78 -3.61 -24.55
N ASN A 108 4.71 -4.12 -23.75
CA ASN A 108 4.99 -5.56 -23.67
C ASN A 108 3.78 -6.32 -23.13
N LEU A 109 3.14 -5.79 -22.08
CA LEU A 109 1.95 -6.36 -21.47
C LEU A 109 0.79 -6.45 -22.47
N LEU A 110 0.57 -5.38 -23.25
CA LEU A 110 -0.47 -5.34 -24.28
C LEU A 110 -0.20 -6.30 -25.45
N LYS A 111 1.07 -6.47 -25.80
CA LYS A 111 1.51 -7.40 -26.86
C LYS A 111 1.63 -8.85 -26.40
N GLU A 112 1.33 -9.13 -25.13
CA GLU A 112 1.41 -10.47 -24.53
C GLU A 112 2.80 -11.11 -24.66
N VAL A 113 3.86 -10.27 -24.70
CA VAL A 113 5.25 -10.74 -24.76
C VAL A 113 5.77 -10.84 -23.32
N PRO A 114 6.31 -11.99 -22.88
CA PRO A 114 7.01 -12.10 -21.59
C PRO A 114 8.16 -11.08 -21.54
N ASP A 115 8.36 -10.41 -20.40
CA ASP A 115 9.33 -9.31 -20.32
C ASP A 115 10.75 -9.74 -20.74
N VAL A 116 11.48 -8.76 -21.29
CA VAL A 116 12.80 -8.86 -21.95
C VAL A 116 13.94 -9.30 -20.99
N GLY A 117 13.64 -9.68 -19.75
CA GLY A 117 14.62 -10.12 -18.74
C GLY A 117 14.73 -11.64 -18.54
N ILE A 118 13.92 -12.43 -19.24
CA ILE A 118 13.96 -13.90 -19.15
C ILE A 118 15.11 -14.38 -20.02
N THR A 119 16.17 -14.92 -19.40
CA THR A 119 17.28 -15.59 -20.08
C THR A 119 16.72 -16.65 -21.04
N ASP A 120 17.34 -16.90 -22.19
CA ASP A 120 16.81 -17.91 -23.14
C ASP A 120 16.66 -19.32 -22.51
N ALA A 121 17.39 -19.58 -21.42
CA ALA A 121 17.25 -20.77 -20.56
C ALA A 121 16.00 -20.78 -19.64
N ASP A 122 15.49 -19.61 -19.25
CA ASP A 122 14.24 -19.49 -18.48
C ASP A 122 13.04 -19.46 -19.44
N LYS A 123 13.24 -19.06 -20.71
CA LYS A 123 12.22 -19.11 -21.77
C LYS A 123 11.74 -20.53 -22.09
N SER A 124 12.58 -21.53 -21.85
CA SER A 124 12.23 -22.95 -21.98
C SER A 124 11.52 -23.51 -20.74
N LEU A 125 11.56 -22.82 -19.60
CA LEU A 125 10.80 -23.16 -18.39
C LEU A 125 9.38 -22.57 -18.39
N LEU A 126 9.08 -21.62 -19.30
CA LEU A 126 7.70 -21.19 -19.50
C LEU A 126 6.89 -22.37 -20.07
N THR A 127 5.88 -22.79 -19.31
CA THR A 127 4.90 -23.79 -19.69
C THR A 127 3.97 -23.20 -20.77
N LYS A 128 4.45 -23.17 -22.02
CA LYS A 128 3.71 -22.62 -23.17
C LYS A 128 2.42 -23.38 -23.48
N ASP A 129 2.28 -24.60 -22.96
CA ASP A 129 1.22 -25.54 -23.34
C ASP A 129 0.29 -25.94 -22.17
N GLN A 130 0.36 -25.26 -21.02
CA GLN A 130 -0.53 -25.57 -19.90
C GLN A 130 -1.84 -24.81 -20.02
N GLN A 131 -2.96 -25.55 -20.06
CA GLN A 131 -4.29 -24.97 -20.05
C GLN A 131 -4.55 -24.34 -18.67
N PHE A 132 -4.84 -23.05 -18.65
CA PHE A 132 -5.22 -22.32 -17.44
C PHE A 132 -6.65 -21.81 -17.57
N ILE A 133 -7.37 -21.81 -16.46
CA ILE A 133 -8.75 -21.30 -16.38
C ILE A 133 -8.73 -19.93 -15.71
N ILE A 134 -9.15 -18.89 -16.44
CA ILE A 134 -9.32 -17.53 -15.94
C ILE A 134 -10.77 -17.10 -16.18
N PRO A 135 -11.53 -16.70 -15.14
CA PRO A 135 -12.85 -16.11 -15.31
C PRO A 135 -12.82 -14.84 -16.16
N HIS A 136 -13.92 -14.56 -16.87
CA HIS A 136 -14.06 -13.34 -17.65
C HIS A 136 -14.19 -12.12 -16.72
N LEU A 137 -13.05 -11.47 -16.46
CA LEU A 137 -12.97 -10.35 -15.53
C LEU A 137 -13.84 -9.14 -15.95
N GLN A 138 -14.06 -8.93 -17.25
CA GLN A 138 -14.91 -7.85 -17.76
C GLN A 138 -16.37 -8.01 -17.31
N GLU A 139 -16.90 -9.24 -17.35
CA GLU A 139 -18.25 -9.56 -16.88
C GLU A 139 -18.35 -9.42 -15.36
N GLN A 140 -17.31 -9.89 -14.64
CA GLN A 140 -17.23 -9.69 -13.18
C GLN A 140 -17.19 -8.21 -12.80
N ALA A 141 -16.49 -7.38 -13.59
CA ALA A 141 -16.44 -5.94 -13.35
C ALA A 141 -17.82 -5.29 -13.50
N GLN A 142 -18.64 -5.72 -14.47
CA GLN A 142 -20.03 -5.25 -14.60
C GLN A 142 -20.88 -5.65 -13.38
N MET A 143 -20.71 -6.88 -12.88
CA MET A 143 -21.40 -7.32 -11.66
C MET A 143 -20.95 -6.52 -10.43
N LEU A 144 -19.65 -6.21 -10.31
CA LEU A 144 -19.10 -5.39 -9.24
C LEU A 144 -19.57 -3.93 -9.31
N GLU A 145 -19.75 -3.41 -10.53
CA GLU A 145 -20.26 -2.06 -10.74
C GLU A 145 -21.71 -1.92 -10.24
N TRP A 146 -22.53 -2.96 -10.39
CA TRP A 146 -23.87 -3.01 -9.76
C TRP A 146 -23.80 -3.00 -8.23
N ALA A 147 -22.74 -3.55 -7.65
CA ALA A 147 -22.47 -3.46 -6.21
C ALA A 147 -21.82 -2.11 -5.79
N GLY A 148 -21.60 -1.20 -6.74
CA GLY A 148 -21.00 0.12 -6.50
C GLY A 148 -19.46 0.11 -6.45
N ILE A 149 -18.81 -0.97 -6.87
CA ILE A 149 -17.35 -1.09 -6.95
C ILE A 149 -16.92 -0.96 -8.40
N ASN A 150 -16.20 0.11 -8.73
CA ASN A 150 -15.68 0.34 -10.07
C ASN A 150 -14.17 0.67 -10.02
N PHE A 151 -13.38 -0.03 -10.83
CA PHE A 151 -11.94 0.19 -10.97
C PHE A 151 -11.57 0.98 -12.24
N GLY A 152 -12.51 1.21 -13.14
CA GLY A 152 -12.30 1.77 -14.47
C GLY A 152 -12.00 0.69 -15.52
N GLU A 153 -12.56 0.84 -16.71
CA GLU A 153 -12.41 -0.13 -17.81
C GLU A 153 -10.95 -0.37 -18.20
N ASP A 154 -10.14 0.70 -18.25
CA ASP A 154 -8.71 0.62 -18.57
C ASP A 154 -7.95 -0.25 -17.58
N ILE A 155 -8.24 -0.11 -16.28
CA ILE A 155 -7.58 -0.87 -15.21
C ILE A 155 -8.03 -2.33 -15.24
N VAL A 156 -9.31 -2.59 -15.49
CA VAL A 156 -9.83 -3.96 -15.64
C VAL A 156 -9.19 -4.68 -16.82
N PHE A 157 -9.02 -3.99 -17.96
CA PHE A 157 -8.36 -4.55 -19.13
C PHE A 157 -6.87 -4.86 -18.86
N LEU A 158 -6.15 -3.91 -18.23
CA LEU A 158 -4.77 -4.11 -17.81
C LEU A 158 -4.64 -5.26 -16.81
N LEU A 159 -5.56 -5.35 -15.85
CA LEU A 159 -5.62 -6.42 -14.86
C LEU A 159 -5.81 -7.78 -15.56
N GLN A 160 -6.75 -7.90 -16.50
CA GLN A 160 -6.97 -9.12 -17.26
C GLN A 160 -5.70 -9.57 -18.02
N LYS A 161 -4.99 -8.63 -18.66
CA LYS A 161 -3.72 -8.92 -19.36
C LYS A 161 -2.60 -9.32 -18.39
N SER A 162 -2.51 -8.65 -17.24
CA SER A 162 -1.54 -8.99 -16.19
C SER A 162 -1.75 -10.38 -15.57
N ILE A 163 -3.02 -10.80 -15.39
CA ILE A 163 -3.36 -12.14 -14.89
C ILE A 163 -3.02 -13.21 -15.93
N LYS A 164 -3.29 -12.95 -17.23
CA LYS A 164 -2.87 -13.86 -18.31
C LYS A 164 -1.36 -14.05 -18.35
N ARG A 165 -0.59 -12.96 -18.24
CA ARG A 165 0.86 -13.02 -18.13
C ARG A 165 1.30 -13.82 -16.90
N LEU A 166 0.66 -13.61 -15.75
CA LEU A 166 0.93 -14.37 -14.54
C LEU A 166 0.67 -15.87 -14.71
N ALA A 167 -0.42 -16.25 -15.37
CA ALA A 167 -0.74 -17.66 -15.62
C ALA A 167 0.39 -18.37 -16.37
N VAL A 168 0.90 -17.72 -17.42
CA VAL A 168 1.99 -18.25 -18.27
C VAL A 168 3.32 -18.30 -17.52
N LEU A 169 3.59 -17.36 -16.61
CA LEU A 169 4.84 -17.34 -15.82
C LEU A 169 4.82 -18.29 -14.63
N SER A 170 3.67 -18.47 -13.97
CA SER A 170 3.56 -19.26 -12.74
C SER A 170 3.24 -20.74 -13.00
N GLY A 171 2.64 -21.08 -14.14
CA GLY A 171 2.13 -22.43 -14.40
C GLY A 171 0.91 -22.79 -13.55
N ALA A 172 0.15 -21.78 -13.07
CA ALA A 172 -1.06 -21.99 -12.29
C ALA A 172 -2.19 -22.61 -13.14
N THR A 173 -2.93 -23.56 -12.55
CA THR A 173 -4.05 -24.26 -13.19
C THR A 173 -5.29 -23.37 -13.27
N SER A 174 -5.56 -22.64 -12.19
CA SER A 174 -6.70 -21.72 -12.09
C SER A 174 -6.26 -20.41 -11.45
N LEU A 175 -6.73 -19.28 -11.97
CA LEU A 175 -6.50 -17.96 -11.38
C LEU A 175 -7.83 -17.20 -11.28
N ARG A 176 -8.07 -16.56 -10.14
CA ARG A 176 -9.22 -15.71 -9.86
C ARG A 176 -8.73 -14.40 -9.24
N PHE A 177 -9.26 -13.28 -9.71
CA PHE A 177 -9.03 -12.00 -9.05
C PHE A 177 -9.71 -12.00 -7.67
N PHE A 178 -8.93 -11.77 -6.60
CA PHE A 178 -9.45 -11.77 -5.23
C PHE A 178 -9.90 -10.37 -4.82
N GLY A 179 -9.08 -9.36 -5.11
CA GLY A 179 -9.41 -7.98 -4.77
C GLY A 179 -8.19 -7.07 -4.66
N LYS A 180 -8.44 -5.91 -4.02
CA LYS A 180 -7.44 -4.87 -3.77
C LYS A 180 -7.40 -4.55 -2.29
N VAL A 181 -6.21 -4.53 -1.68
CA VAL A 181 -5.99 -4.12 -0.30
C VAL A 181 -5.28 -2.77 -0.29
N PHE A 182 -5.85 -1.79 0.40
CA PHE A 182 -5.27 -0.46 0.51
C PHE A 182 -4.18 -0.42 1.58
N GLY A 183 -3.08 0.26 1.26
CA GLY A 183 -1.98 0.51 2.19
C GLY A 183 -1.70 2.01 2.35
N THR A 184 -0.84 2.36 3.31
CA THR A 184 -0.50 3.77 3.58
C THR A 184 0.41 4.39 2.52
N GLN A 185 1.30 3.61 1.92
CA GLN A 185 2.22 4.08 0.87
C GLN A 185 1.87 3.51 -0.51
N LYS A 186 1.47 2.24 -0.57
CA LYS A 186 1.08 1.55 -1.80
C LYS A 186 -0.06 0.58 -1.56
N ASP A 187 -0.83 0.33 -2.61
CA ASP A 187 -1.90 -0.65 -2.62
C ASP A 187 -1.43 -2.00 -3.17
N TYR A 188 -2.11 -3.06 -2.75
CA TYR A 188 -1.87 -4.42 -3.21
C TYR A 188 -3.02 -4.92 -4.06
N TRP A 189 -2.72 -5.32 -5.29
CA TRP A 189 -3.59 -6.13 -6.11
C TRP A 189 -3.36 -7.60 -5.79
N ILE A 190 -4.41 -8.37 -5.57
CA ILE A 190 -4.32 -9.76 -5.15
C ILE A 190 -5.05 -10.67 -6.14
N VAL A 191 -4.35 -11.73 -6.53
CA VAL A 191 -4.89 -12.83 -7.32
C VAL A 191 -4.74 -14.10 -6.51
N GLN A 192 -5.79 -14.92 -6.47
CA GLN A 192 -5.75 -16.25 -5.89
C GLN A 192 -5.78 -17.31 -6.98
N GLY A 193 -5.30 -18.51 -6.69
CA GLY A 193 -5.31 -19.60 -7.65
C GLY A 193 -4.67 -20.86 -7.14
N GLN A 194 -4.67 -21.89 -7.96
CA GLN A 194 -4.14 -23.20 -7.63
C GLN A 194 -2.92 -23.50 -8.49
N LEU A 195 -1.87 -24.02 -7.85
CA LEU A 195 -0.67 -24.49 -8.51
C LEU A 195 -0.64 -26.03 -8.45
N PRO A 196 -0.22 -26.70 -9.53
CA PRO A 196 0.10 -28.13 -9.46
C PRO A 196 1.16 -28.37 -8.38
N ASP A 197 1.05 -29.48 -7.64
CA ASP A 197 1.88 -29.77 -6.47
C ASP A 197 3.38 -29.78 -6.78
N VAL A 198 4.03 -28.63 -6.61
CA VAL A 198 5.48 -28.52 -6.49
C VAL A 198 5.78 -27.95 -5.11
N GLN A 199 6.14 -28.85 -4.20
CA GLN A 199 6.52 -28.51 -2.83
C GLN A 199 7.96 -27.99 -2.84
N PHE A 200 8.15 -26.74 -2.44
CA PHE A 200 9.49 -26.17 -2.22
C PHE A 200 9.66 -25.86 -0.73
N GLY A 201 10.35 -26.74 0.01
CA GLY A 201 10.81 -26.44 1.37
C GLY A 201 10.57 -27.53 2.41
N LYS A 202 11.12 -27.30 3.61
CA LYS A 202 10.85 -28.13 4.80
C LYS A 202 9.44 -27.80 5.30
N ILE A 203 8.60 -28.82 5.41
CA ILE A 203 7.27 -28.71 6.01
C ILE A 203 7.47 -28.79 7.53
N ASP A 204 7.10 -27.74 8.25
CA ASP A 204 6.93 -27.85 9.70
C ASP A 204 5.74 -28.77 9.97
N GLU A 205 5.86 -29.72 10.91
CA GLU A 205 4.84 -30.72 11.24
C GLU A 205 3.45 -30.11 11.57
N TYR A 206 3.45 -28.84 12.01
CA TYR A 206 2.25 -28.08 12.37
C TYR A 206 1.60 -27.36 11.19
N GLN A 207 2.28 -27.24 10.05
CA GLN A 207 1.78 -26.54 8.86
C GLN A 207 0.94 -27.47 7.97
N GLU A 208 -0.24 -26.99 7.55
CA GLU A 208 -1.06 -27.73 6.57
C GLU A 208 -0.32 -27.79 5.23
N LYS A 209 -0.34 -28.98 4.61
CA LYS A 209 0.29 -29.21 3.31
C LYS A 209 -0.31 -28.28 2.25
N ARG A 210 0.50 -27.97 1.24
CA ARG A 210 0.04 -27.21 0.08
C ARG A 210 -1.12 -27.95 -0.58
N ASN A 211 -2.09 -27.20 -1.09
CA ASN A 211 -3.37 -27.72 -1.62
C ASN A 211 -4.29 -28.35 -0.56
N THR A 212 -4.01 -28.19 0.74
CA THR A 212 -4.88 -28.68 1.82
C THR A 212 -5.30 -27.54 2.77
N GLY A 213 -6.58 -27.52 3.17
CA GLY A 213 -7.12 -26.61 4.17
C GLY A 213 -6.83 -25.12 3.87
N THR A 214 -6.16 -24.46 4.80
CA THR A 214 -5.80 -23.02 4.75
C THR A 214 -4.78 -22.70 3.65
N ASN A 215 -4.07 -23.72 3.15
CA ASN A 215 -3.09 -23.64 2.06
C ASN A 215 -3.62 -24.24 0.74
N ALA A 216 -4.95 -24.38 0.60
CA ALA A 216 -5.60 -24.84 -0.64
C ALA A 216 -5.39 -23.88 -1.81
N SER A 217 -5.34 -22.58 -1.55
CA SER A 217 -5.15 -21.53 -2.56
C SER A 217 -3.82 -20.81 -2.34
N VAL A 218 -3.13 -20.54 -3.45
CA VAL A 218 -1.93 -19.71 -3.52
C VAL A 218 -2.34 -18.29 -3.86
N PHE A 219 -1.68 -17.32 -3.23
CA PHE A 219 -1.93 -15.91 -3.46
C PHE A 219 -0.72 -15.24 -4.10
N TRP A 220 -0.99 -14.38 -5.07
CA TRP A 220 -0.02 -13.51 -5.72
C TRP A 220 -0.40 -12.05 -5.49
N VAL A 221 0.61 -11.22 -5.27
CA VAL A 221 0.45 -9.80 -4.96
C VAL A 221 1.27 -8.94 -5.92
N ALA A 222 0.69 -7.86 -6.40
CA ALA A 222 1.38 -6.84 -7.19
C ALA A 222 1.09 -5.44 -6.65
N ASP A 223 2.13 -4.60 -6.53
CA ASP A 223 2.00 -3.17 -6.23
C ASP A 223 1.44 -2.39 -7.44
N ASN A 224 1.85 -2.81 -8.65
CA ASN A 224 1.49 -2.21 -9.92
C ASN A 224 1.24 -3.33 -10.93
N LEU A 225 0.13 -3.24 -11.67
CA LEU A 225 -0.27 -4.21 -12.69
C LEU A 225 0.72 -4.38 -13.85
N LEU A 226 1.63 -3.40 -14.02
CA LEU A 226 2.71 -3.46 -15.01
C LEU A 226 3.96 -4.23 -14.54
N MET A 227 4.03 -4.57 -13.25
CA MET A 227 5.14 -5.31 -12.66
C MET A 227 4.81 -6.79 -12.53
N ASP A 228 5.84 -7.61 -12.34
CA ASP A 228 5.68 -9.02 -12.04
C ASP A 228 5.00 -9.22 -10.68
N TRP A 229 4.16 -10.25 -10.63
CA TRP A 229 3.47 -10.63 -9.41
C TRP A 229 4.39 -11.41 -8.48
N ILE A 230 4.29 -11.12 -7.20
CA ILE A 230 5.06 -11.76 -6.15
C ILE A 230 4.17 -12.80 -5.48
N GLN A 231 4.57 -14.07 -5.52
CA GLN A 231 3.89 -15.12 -4.78
C GLN A 231 4.09 -14.93 -3.26
N LEU A 232 2.99 -15.02 -2.51
CA LEU A 232 3.03 -15.02 -1.05
C LEU A 232 3.47 -16.38 -0.50
N PRO A 233 4.13 -16.41 0.67
CA PRO A 233 4.47 -17.66 1.33
C PRO A 233 3.21 -18.39 1.80
N ASP A 234 3.35 -19.69 2.05
CA ASP A 234 2.29 -20.49 2.68
C ASP A 234 2.05 -20.04 4.12
N VAL A 235 0.84 -20.26 4.61
CA VAL A 235 0.42 -19.76 5.91
C VAL A 235 0.72 -20.78 7.01
N HIS A 236 1.23 -20.27 8.13
CA HIS A 236 1.47 -21.05 9.34
C HIS A 236 0.33 -20.77 10.35
N PRO A 237 -0.14 -21.77 11.13
CA PRO A 237 -1.21 -21.56 12.11
C PRO A 237 -0.92 -20.44 13.12
N ASN A 238 0.34 -20.33 13.58
CA ASN A 238 0.79 -19.23 14.45
C ASN A 238 0.55 -17.84 13.84
N HIS A 239 0.69 -17.68 12.51
CA HIS A 239 0.40 -16.42 11.85
C HIS A 239 -1.10 -16.11 11.92
N LEU A 240 -1.98 -17.10 11.73
CA LEU A 240 -3.44 -16.88 11.82
C LEU A 240 -3.88 -16.52 13.23
N MET A 241 -3.38 -17.24 14.24
CA MET A 241 -3.71 -16.97 15.64
C MET A 241 -3.28 -15.55 16.02
N SER A 242 -2.05 -15.16 15.68
CA SER A 242 -1.53 -13.83 15.97
C SER A 242 -2.25 -12.74 15.17
N ALA A 243 -2.58 -13.00 13.90
CA ALA A 243 -3.32 -12.07 13.03
C ALA A 243 -4.74 -11.76 13.53
N ASN A 244 -5.34 -12.66 14.32
CA ASN A 244 -6.65 -12.45 14.93
C ASN A 244 -6.60 -11.50 16.15
N LEU A 245 -5.43 -11.35 16.77
CA LEU A 245 -5.24 -10.54 17.97
C LEU A 245 -4.77 -9.11 17.66
N ILE A 246 -4.38 -8.84 16.41
CA ILE A 246 -3.79 -7.56 16.01
C ILE A 246 -4.66 -6.83 14.98
N LYS A 247 -4.62 -5.49 15.03
CA LYS A 247 -5.22 -4.60 14.04
C LYS A 247 -4.14 -3.65 13.52
N GLN A 248 -3.67 -3.90 12.31
CA GLN A 248 -2.61 -3.14 11.66
C GLN A 248 -3.07 -2.64 10.30
N VAL A 249 -2.72 -1.40 9.95
CA VAL A 249 -2.88 -0.88 8.58
C VAL A 249 -1.65 -1.30 7.77
N PHE A 250 -1.86 -1.80 6.56
CA PHE A 250 -0.77 -2.21 5.67
C PHE A 250 0.02 -1.00 5.20
N THR A 251 1.34 -1.15 5.04
CA THR A 251 2.20 -0.07 4.56
C THR A 251 2.31 -0.04 3.04
N GLY A 252 2.18 -1.20 2.38
CA GLY A 252 2.51 -1.32 0.96
C GLY A 252 3.94 -1.81 0.73
N ASN A 253 4.67 -2.22 1.78
CA ASN A 253 5.96 -2.90 1.67
C ASN A 253 5.92 -4.32 2.28
N LEU A 254 5.99 -5.33 1.41
CA LEU A 254 5.90 -6.75 1.80
C LEU A 254 7.00 -7.22 2.79
N ASN A 255 8.11 -6.50 2.86
CA ASN A 255 9.25 -6.84 3.70
C ASN A 255 9.31 -6.08 5.03
N GLN A 256 8.35 -5.19 5.29
CA GLN A 256 8.27 -4.42 6.52
C GLN A 256 8.05 -5.35 7.73
N LYS A 257 8.72 -5.04 8.85
CA LYS A 257 8.49 -5.72 10.13
C LYS A 257 7.26 -5.13 10.80
N ILE A 258 6.49 -5.99 11.46
CA ILE A 258 5.24 -5.61 12.13
C ILE A 258 5.53 -5.44 13.61
N ASP A 259 5.60 -4.19 14.05
CA ASP A 259 5.71 -3.85 15.46
C ASP A 259 4.29 -3.85 16.05
N SER A 260 3.93 -4.92 16.75
CA SER A 260 2.61 -5.13 17.36
C SER A 260 2.73 -5.77 18.74
N ASN A 261 1.71 -5.60 19.57
CA ASN A 261 1.58 -6.26 20.87
C ASN A 261 0.20 -6.94 20.94
N PRO A 262 0.10 -8.28 20.91
CA PRO A 262 1.18 -9.29 20.94
C PRO A 262 2.11 -9.27 19.71
N PRO A 263 3.36 -9.74 19.83
CA PRO A 263 4.33 -9.72 18.73
C PRO A 263 3.90 -10.69 17.62
N PHE A 264 3.82 -10.19 16.38
CA PHE A 264 3.53 -11.01 15.21
C PHE A 264 4.77 -11.78 14.74
N PRO A 265 4.72 -13.12 14.62
CA PRO A 265 5.87 -13.93 14.23
C PRO A 265 6.10 -13.87 12.71
N GLY A 266 6.34 -12.69 12.14
CA GLY A 266 6.55 -12.54 10.70
C GLY A 266 6.70 -11.10 10.22
N LYS A 267 6.73 -10.98 8.89
CA LYS A 267 6.73 -9.70 8.15
C LYS A 267 5.34 -9.40 7.58
N GLU A 268 5.17 -8.22 7.00
CA GLU A 268 3.93 -7.78 6.36
C GLU A 268 3.35 -8.80 5.36
N ARG A 269 4.19 -9.47 4.54
CA ARG A 269 3.74 -10.54 3.64
C ARG A 269 3.02 -11.70 4.33
N HIS A 270 3.44 -12.06 5.54
CA HIS A 270 2.86 -13.19 6.29
C HIS A 270 1.54 -12.76 6.93
N LEU A 271 1.46 -11.51 7.39
CA LEU A 271 0.21 -10.94 7.89
C LEU A 271 -0.81 -10.80 6.76
N LEU A 272 -0.38 -10.28 5.60
CA LEU A 272 -1.22 -10.17 4.42
C LEU A 272 -1.77 -11.55 4.02
N ARG A 273 -0.90 -12.56 3.90
CA ARG A 273 -1.31 -13.94 3.63
C ARG A 273 -2.33 -14.47 4.64
N ALA A 274 -2.12 -14.22 5.94
CA ALA A 274 -3.03 -14.65 7.00
C ALA A 274 -4.38 -13.95 6.93
N GLN A 275 -4.41 -12.64 6.66
CA GLN A 275 -5.68 -11.92 6.47
C GLN A 275 -6.42 -12.38 5.22
N LEU A 276 -5.71 -12.65 4.12
CA LEU A 276 -6.32 -13.17 2.89
C LEU A 276 -6.96 -14.55 3.12
N ALA A 277 -6.28 -15.46 3.83
CA ALA A 277 -6.90 -16.72 4.24
C ALA A 277 -8.18 -16.49 5.05
N ARG A 278 -8.11 -15.63 6.08
CA ARG A 278 -9.29 -15.36 6.92
C ARG A 278 -10.46 -14.80 6.13
N ILE A 279 -10.21 -13.89 5.20
CA ILE A 279 -11.24 -13.32 4.33
C ILE A 279 -11.78 -14.41 3.41
N GLN A 280 -10.91 -15.17 2.72
CA GLN A 280 -11.33 -16.25 1.82
C GLN A 280 -12.28 -17.24 2.53
N HIS A 281 -11.86 -17.78 3.67
CA HIS A 281 -12.66 -18.76 4.41
C HIS A 281 -13.94 -18.17 5.04
N ALA A 282 -14.04 -16.84 5.22
CA ALA A 282 -15.22 -16.19 5.80
C ALA A 282 -16.18 -15.62 4.75
N THR A 283 -15.71 -15.24 3.56
CA THR A 283 -16.50 -14.47 2.58
C THR A 283 -16.66 -15.16 1.23
N GLU A 284 -15.96 -16.27 0.98
CA GLU A 284 -16.16 -17.04 -0.25
C GLU A 284 -17.44 -17.89 -0.11
N ILE A 285 -18.48 -17.46 -0.83
CA ILE A 285 -19.81 -18.07 -0.82
C ILE A 285 -20.19 -18.54 -2.21
N CYS A 286 -20.99 -19.59 -2.28
CA CYS A 286 -21.59 -20.12 -3.50
C CYS A 286 -23.09 -20.36 -3.29
N PRO A 287 -23.90 -20.31 -4.36
CA PRO A 287 -25.29 -20.70 -4.28
C PRO A 287 -25.44 -22.15 -3.81
N LYS A 288 -26.44 -22.40 -2.97
CA LYS A 288 -26.76 -23.74 -2.47
C LYS A 288 -27.03 -24.70 -3.63
N GLY A 289 -26.43 -25.89 -3.57
CA GLY A 289 -26.56 -26.92 -4.61
C GLY A 289 -25.62 -26.75 -5.81
N MET A 290 -24.77 -25.71 -5.83
CA MET A 290 -23.76 -25.54 -6.90
C MET A 290 -22.63 -26.56 -6.80
N PHE A 291 -22.31 -26.99 -5.59
CA PHE A 291 -21.26 -27.96 -5.35
C PHE A 291 -21.78 -29.11 -4.48
N GLU A 292 -21.40 -30.31 -4.86
CA GLU A 292 -21.64 -31.54 -4.10
C GLU A 292 -20.31 -32.06 -3.56
N ILE A 293 -20.35 -32.55 -2.33
CA ILE A 293 -19.20 -33.18 -1.69
C ILE A 293 -19.21 -34.63 -2.14
N ASP A 294 -18.17 -35.05 -2.84
CA ASP A 294 -18.01 -36.45 -3.24
C ASP A 294 -17.71 -37.30 -2.01
N GLU A 295 -18.61 -38.24 -1.67
CA GLU A 295 -18.55 -39.03 -0.43
C GLU A 295 -17.30 -39.93 -0.34
N GLU A 296 -16.68 -40.29 -1.47
CA GLU A 296 -15.47 -41.12 -1.50
C GLU A 296 -14.16 -40.33 -1.39
N SER A 297 -14.11 -39.09 -1.89
CA SER A 297 -12.87 -38.28 -1.96
C SER A 297 -12.87 -37.08 -1.02
N GLY A 298 -14.03 -36.69 -0.49
CA GLY A 298 -14.20 -35.45 0.26
C GLY A 298 -13.97 -34.18 -0.57
N GLU A 299 -13.80 -34.32 -1.89
CA GLU A 299 -13.58 -33.20 -2.80
C GLU A 299 -14.90 -32.56 -3.23
N VAL A 300 -14.91 -31.24 -3.28
CA VAL A 300 -16.07 -30.42 -3.66
C VAL A 300 -16.15 -30.35 -5.18
N LYS A 301 -17.01 -31.16 -5.80
CA LYS A 301 -17.24 -31.20 -7.26
C LYS A 301 -18.41 -30.30 -7.63
N MET A 302 -18.40 -29.78 -8.88
CA MET A 302 -19.56 -29.04 -9.39
C MET A 302 -20.72 -30.01 -9.61
N ALA A 303 -21.91 -29.66 -9.11
CA ALA A 303 -23.10 -30.49 -9.27
C ALA A 303 -23.52 -30.55 -10.75
N GLU A 304 -23.82 -31.74 -11.25
CA GLU A 304 -24.17 -31.95 -12.66
C GLU A 304 -25.55 -31.37 -13.03
N GLU A 305 -26.45 -31.18 -12.05
CA GLU A 305 -27.80 -30.62 -12.21
C GLU A 305 -28.01 -29.29 -11.46
N PHE A 306 -27.11 -28.31 -11.66
CA PHE A 306 -27.33 -26.97 -11.09
C PHE A 306 -28.17 -26.08 -12.03
N THR A 307 -29.41 -25.77 -11.62
CA THR A 307 -30.20 -24.68 -12.20
C THR A 307 -29.93 -23.37 -11.47
N VAL A 308 -29.54 -22.32 -12.20
CA VAL A 308 -29.30 -20.99 -11.62
C VAL A 308 -30.57 -20.52 -10.89
N PRO A 309 -30.52 -20.28 -9.56
CA PRO A 309 -31.67 -19.81 -8.79
C PRO A 309 -32.23 -18.49 -9.33
N GLY A 310 -33.52 -18.25 -9.10
CA GLY A 310 -34.15 -17.00 -9.51
C GLY A 310 -33.58 -15.78 -8.77
N PHE A 311 -33.74 -14.58 -9.34
CA PHE A 311 -33.23 -13.34 -8.73
C PHE A 311 -33.80 -13.06 -7.32
N GLU A 312 -35.03 -13.47 -7.04
CA GLU A 312 -35.67 -13.32 -5.72
C GLU A 312 -35.06 -14.25 -4.68
N GLU A 313 -34.67 -15.46 -5.09
CA GLU A 313 -34.07 -16.46 -4.23
C GLU A 313 -32.65 -16.06 -3.82
N LEU A 314 -31.87 -15.48 -4.75
CA LEU A 314 -30.50 -15.02 -4.48
C LEU A 314 -30.43 -13.84 -3.51
N LYS A 315 -31.55 -13.15 -3.26
CA LYS A 315 -31.64 -12.08 -2.27
C LYS A 315 -31.63 -12.61 -0.83
N SER A 316 -32.09 -13.85 -0.61
CA SER A 316 -32.08 -14.48 0.71
C SER A 316 -30.68 -15.02 1.03
N THR A 317 -30.20 -14.73 2.25
CA THR A 317 -28.91 -15.25 2.74
C THR A 317 -28.91 -16.77 2.94
N GLU A 318 -30.08 -17.40 3.04
CA GLU A 318 -30.22 -18.86 3.23
C GLU A 318 -29.80 -19.69 2.01
N ASN A 319 -29.80 -19.06 0.84
CA ASN A 319 -29.43 -19.69 -0.42
C ASN A 319 -27.93 -19.61 -0.73
N TRP A 320 -27.15 -19.03 0.19
CA TRP A 320 -25.70 -18.93 0.09
C TRP A 320 -25.03 -19.84 1.11
N VAL A 321 -24.10 -20.67 0.65
CA VAL A 321 -23.29 -21.56 1.48
C VAL A 321 -21.81 -21.21 1.32
N HIS A 322 -21.00 -21.48 2.33
CA HIS A 322 -19.56 -21.24 2.26
C HIS A 322 -18.89 -22.25 1.32
N GLN A 323 -18.02 -21.77 0.43
CA GLN A 323 -17.27 -22.64 -0.47
C GLN A 323 -16.12 -23.35 0.25
N GLN A 324 -15.49 -22.69 1.22
CA GLN A 324 -14.32 -23.19 1.94
C GLN A 324 -14.68 -23.65 3.36
N PRO A 325 -13.96 -24.62 3.95
CA PRO A 325 -14.16 -25.04 5.33
C PRO A 325 -13.83 -23.90 6.31
N SER A 326 -14.51 -23.85 7.46
CA SER A 326 -14.24 -22.81 8.45
C SER A 326 -12.88 -23.01 9.14
N ILE A 327 -12.20 -21.91 9.45
CA ILE A 327 -10.93 -21.96 10.20
C ILE A 327 -11.20 -22.10 11.70
N LEU A 328 -10.62 -23.12 12.32
CA LEU A 328 -10.67 -23.37 13.76
C LEU A 328 -9.85 -22.32 14.54
N LYS A 329 -10.13 -22.18 15.84
CA LYS A 329 -9.35 -21.29 16.72
C LYS A 329 -7.85 -21.65 16.80
N ALA A 330 -7.50 -22.89 16.46
CA ALA A 330 -6.12 -23.35 16.33
C ALA A 330 -5.38 -22.79 15.09
N GLY A 331 -6.07 -22.05 14.21
CA GLY A 331 -5.48 -21.50 12.98
C GLY A 331 -5.33 -22.52 11.86
N ARG A 332 -6.19 -23.55 11.84
CA ARG A 332 -6.21 -24.68 10.89
C ARG A 332 -7.65 -25.01 10.49
N CYS A 333 -7.83 -25.74 9.39
CA CYS A 333 -9.14 -26.26 8.98
C CYS A 333 -9.42 -27.64 9.58
N SER A 334 -8.39 -28.45 9.84
CA SER A 334 -8.51 -29.77 10.48
C SER A 334 -7.77 -29.86 11.81
N HIS A 335 -8.26 -30.70 12.72
CA HIS A 335 -7.61 -31.00 13.98
C HIS A 335 -6.34 -31.83 13.77
N VAL A 336 -5.32 -31.55 14.58
CA VAL A 336 -4.12 -32.41 14.66
C VAL A 336 -4.43 -33.54 15.61
N THR A 337 -4.23 -34.77 15.16
CA THR A 337 -4.30 -35.95 16.01
C THR A 337 -3.12 -35.93 17.00
N PRO A 338 -3.37 -35.91 18.33
CA PRO A 338 -2.31 -35.96 19.32
C PRO A 338 -1.45 -37.23 19.19
N ALA A 339 -0.13 -37.11 19.35
CA ALA A 339 0.78 -38.25 19.28
C ALA A 339 0.49 -39.25 20.41
N GLY A 340 -0.04 -40.44 20.07
CA GLY A 340 -0.27 -41.55 21.01
C GLY A 340 -1.64 -42.23 20.94
N MET A 341 -2.57 -41.79 20.08
CA MET A 341 -3.85 -42.49 19.84
C MET A 341 -3.71 -43.59 18.77
N SER A 342 -4.59 -44.59 18.82
CA SER A 342 -4.67 -45.65 17.79
C SER A 342 -5.13 -45.05 16.44
N GLU A 343 -4.86 -45.73 15.33
CA GLU A 343 -5.22 -45.25 13.99
C GLU A 343 -6.75 -45.03 13.84
N GLU A 344 -7.58 -45.81 14.53
CA GLU A 344 -9.05 -45.67 14.56
C GLU A 344 -9.51 -44.42 15.34
N GLU A 345 -8.91 -44.14 16.51
CA GLU A 345 -9.21 -42.94 17.30
C GLU A 345 -8.73 -41.65 16.61
N ALA A 346 -7.69 -41.76 15.78
CA ALA A 346 -7.15 -40.66 15.00
C ALA A 346 -8.04 -40.28 13.79
N GLU A 347 -8.85 -41.20 13.28
CA GLU A 347 -9.84 -40.92 12.22
C GLU A 347 -11.12 -40.28 12.79
N GLU A 348 -11.57 -40.67 13.98
CA GLU A 348 -12.71 -40.01 14.66
C GLU A 348 -12.39 -38.56 15.13
N TYR A 349 -11.10 -38.23 15.27
CA TYR A 349 -10.67 -36.92 15.78
C TYR A 349 -10.41 -35.87 14.69
N LYS A 350 -10.32 -36.27 13.42
CA LYS A 350 -10.07 -35.38 12.27
C LYS A 350 -11.36 -34.70 11.81
#